data_AF-A0A2J8LAS0-F1
#
_entry.id   AF-A0A2J8LAS0-F1
#
_cell.length_a   1.000
_cell.length_b   1.000
_cell.length_c   1.000
_cell.angle_alpha   90.00
_cell.angle_beta   90.00
_cell.angle_gamma   90.00
#
_symmetry.space_group_name_H-M   'P 1'
#
loop_
_entity.id
_entity.type
_entity.pdbx_description
1 polymer ?
#
loop_
_entity_poly.entity_id
_entity_poly.type
_entity_poly.pdbx_seq_one_letter_code
_entity_poly.pdbx_strand_id
1 'polypeptide(L)'
;MNRFRVSKFRHTEARPPRRESWISEIRAGTAPSCRNHIKSSCSLIAFNSDRPGVLGIVPLQGQGEDKRRVAHLGCHSDLVTDLDFSPFDDFLLATGSADRTVKLWRLPGPGQAHENSRDSRLAWMGTWEHLVSTGFNQMREREVKLWDTRFFSSALA
;
A
#
# COMPACT_ATOMS: atom_id res chain seq x y z
N MET A 1 -29.05 -28.25 -35.62
CA MET A 1 -29.36 -26.80 -35.54
C MET A 1 -28.48 -26.17 -34.47
N ASN A 2 -27.43 -25.44 -34.86
CA ASN A 2 -26.60 -24.72 -33.89
C ASN A 2 -27.36 -23.48 -33.42
N ARG A 3 -27.83 -23.53 -32.17
CA ARG A 3 -28.51 -22.42 -31.49
C ARG A 3 -27.44 -21.36 -31.19
N PHE A 4 -27.44 -20.25 -31.92
CA PHE A 4 -26.58 -19.10 -31.64
C PHE A 4 -26.72 -18.71 -30.16
N ARG A 5 -25.65 -18.87 -29.37
CA ARG A 5 -25.59 -18.37 -27.99
C ARG A 5 -25.12 -16.93 -28.04
N VAL A 6 -26.03 -16.00 -27.72
CA VAL A 6 -25.68 -14.58 -27.59
C VAL A 6 -24.74 -14.42 -26.39
N SER A 7 -23.65 -13.65 -26.58
CA SER A 7 -22.69 -13.35 -25.51
C SER A 7 -23.37 -12.67 -24.33
N LYS A 8 -23.08 -13.11 -23.10
CA LYS A 8 -23.52 -12.46 -21.85
C LYS A 8 -22.93 -11.05 -21.69
N PHE A 9 -21.89 -10.72 -22.45
CA PHE A 9 -21.15 -9.45 -22.38
C PHE A 9 -21.47 -8.53 -23.56
N ARG A 10 -22.51 -8.84 -24.35
CA ARG A 10 -22.88 -8.05 -25.54
C ARG A 10 -23.23 -6.60 -25.22
N HIS A 11 -23.62 -6.31 -23.98
CA HIS A 11 -23.98 -4.98 -23.50
C HIS A 11 -23.05 -4.47 -22.38
N THR A 12 -21.82 -4.99 -22.31
CA THR A 12 -20.84 -4.47 -21.35
C THR A 12 -20.34 -3.10 -21.82
N GLU A 13 -20.54 -2.08 -20.98
CA GLU A 13 -20.15 -0.70 -21.25
C GLU A 13 -19.24 -0.18 -20.12
N ALA A 14 -18.17 0.53 -20.48
CA ALA A 14 -17.30 1.19 -19.53
C ALA A 14 -17.97 2.47 -18.99
N ARG A 15 -18.11 2.55 -17.67
CA ARG A 15 -18.62 3.75 -17.00
C ARG A 15 -17.49 4.43 -16.23
N PRO A 16 -16.87 5.49 -16.78
CA PRO A 16 -15.83 6.19 -16.07
C PRO A 16 -16.41 6.80 -14.78
N PRO A 17 -15.69 6.71 -13.65
CA PRO A 17 -16.14 7.29 -12.41
C PRO A 17 -16.16 8.81 -12.49
N ARG A 18 -16.99 9.45 -11.66
CA ARG A 18 -17.01 10.92 -11.56
C ARG A 18 -15.68 11.45 -11.02
N ARG A 19 -15.38 12.71 -11.31
CA ARG A 19 -14.09 13.35 -10.96
C ARG A 19 -13.79 13.33 -9.47
N GLU A 20 -14.81 13.36 -8.61
CA GLU A 20 -14.65 13.35 -7.16
C GLU A 20 -14.07 12.01 -6.66
N SER A 21 -14.24 10.94 -7.43
CA SER A 21 -13.68 9.62 -7.13
C SER A 21 -12.27 9.42 -7.70
N TRP A 22 -11.73 10.40 -8.42
CA TRP A 22 -10.40 10.31 -9.02
C TRP A 22 -9.34 10.56 -7.96
N ILE A 23 -8.26 9.79 -8.04
CA ILE A 23 -7.05 10.06 -7.25
C ILE A 23 -6.24 11.10 -8.03
N SER A 24 -6.17 12.31 -7.49
CA SER A 24 -5.47 13.45 -8.10
C SER A 24 -4.03 13.57 -7.59
N GLU A 25 -3.23 14.43 -8.23
CA GLU A 25 -1.81 14.69 -7.87
C GLU A 25 -0.89 13.47 -7.97
N ILE A 26 -1.20 12.53 -8.86
CA ILE A 26 -0.35 11.36 -9.11
C ILE A 26 0.77 11.73 -10.09
N ARG A 27 2.02 11.61 -9.63
CA ARG A 27 3.22 11.63 -10.49
C ARG A 27 3.56 10.21 -10.93
N ALA A 28 2.77 9.67 -11.85
CA ALA A 28 3.04 8.36 -12.44
C ALA A 28 4.12 8.47 -13.53
N GLY A 29 5.04 7.51 -13.56
CA GLY A 29 6.12 7.46 -14.53
C GLY A 29 5.69 6.78 -15.82
N THR A 30 6.06 7.38 -16.94
CA THR A 30 5.80 6.89 -18.30
C THR A 30 6.96 6.04 -18.82
N ALA A 31 7.68 5.34 -17.94
CA ALA A 31 8.81 4.54 -18.37
C ALA A 31 8.32 3.43 -19.32
N PRO A 32 9.00 3.19 -20.46
CA PRO A 32 8.60 2.17 -21.41
C PRO A 32 8.91 0.79 -20.82
N SER A 33 7.95 0.22 -20.09
CA SER A 33 7.99 -1.17 -19.66
C SER A 33 6.81 -1.92 -20.32
N CYS A 34 6.99 -3.20 -20.60
CA CYS A 34 5.96 -4.05 -21.18
C CYS A 34 5.07 -4.73 -20.12
N ARG A 35 5.21 -4.36 -18.84
CA ARG A 35 4.71 -5.10 -17.68
C ARG A 35 3.80 -4.22 -16.81
N ASN A 36 3.48 -4.65 -15.59
CA ASN A 36 2.47 -4.00 -14.77
C ASN A 36 2.97 -2.65 -14.22
N HIS A 37 2.35 -1.55 -14.67
CA HIS A 37 2.63 -0.20 -14.19
C HIS A 37 1.75 0.24 -13.02
N ILE A 38 0.63 -0.46 -12.81
CA ILE A 38 -0.33 -0.22 -11.74
C ILE A 38 -0.94 -1.55 -11.31
N LYS A 39 -1.00 -1.77 -10.00
CA LYS A 39 -1.66 -2.92 -9.36
C LYS A 39 -2.38 -2.46 -8.10
N SER A 40 -3.32 -3.27 -7.64
CA SER A 40 -4.02 -3.03 -6.38
C SER A 40 -4.19 -4.33 -5.59
N SER A 41 -4.08 -4.21 -4.28
CA SER A 41 -4.65 -5.17 -3.33
C SER A 41 -6.08 -4.75 -2.96
N CYS A 42 -6.69 -5.37 -1.95
CA CYS A 42 -7.99 -4.91 -1.44
C CYS A 42 -7.88 -3.59 -0.65
N SER A 43 -6.67 -3.21 -0.23
CA SER A 43 -6.44 -2.04 0.63
C SER A 43 -5.57 -0.96 -0.01
N LEU A 44 -4.68 -1.32 -0.94
CA LEU A 44 -3.67 -0.40 -1.50
C LEU A 44 -3.66 -0.43 -3.02
N ILE A 45 -3.23 0.68 -3.63
CA ILE A 45 -2.85 0.81 -5.03
C ILE A 45 -1.35 1.08 -5.06
N ALA A 46 -0.62 0.36 -5.90
CA ALA A 46 0.79 0.60 -6.21
C ALA A 46 0.94 0.96 -7.69
N PHE A 47 1.75 1.96 -8.00
CA PHE A 47 2.04 2.36 -9.36
C PHE A 47 3.49 2.86 -9.50
N ASN A 48 4.05 2.77 -10.71
CA ASN A 48 5.37 3.32 -11.00
C ASN A 48 5.37 4.84 -10.92
N SER A 49 6.27 5.42 -10.13
CA SER A 49 6.44 6.88 -10.06
C SER A 49 7.25 7.40 -11.24
N ASP A 50 7.19 8.71 -11.47
CA ASP A 50 8.04 9.47 -12.39
C ASP A 50 9.55 9.33 -12.16
N ARG A 51 9.98 8.81 -10.99
CA ARG A 51 11.38 8.61 -10.65
C ARG A 51 11.76 7.14 -10.78
N PRO A 52 12.94 6.82 -11.35
CA PRO A 52 13.43 5.44 -11.42
C PRO A 52 13.58 4.86 -10.02
N GLY A 53 13.25 3.58 -9.86
CA GLY A 53 13.36 2.86 -8.59
C GLY A 53 12.36 3.28 -7.51
N VAL A 54 11.39 4.14 -7.83
CA VAL A 54 10.39 4.63 -6.87
C VAL A 54 8.98 4.20 -7.29
N LEU A 55 8.22 3.68 -6.32
CA LEU A 55 6.79 3.41 -6.46
C LEU A 55 5.96 4.45 -5.71
N GLY A 56 4.79 4.78 -6.25
CA GLY A 56 3.72 5.45 -5.53
C GLY A 56 2.78 4.43 -4.91
N ILE A 57 2.46 4.59 -3.63
CA ILE A 57 1.52 3.76 -2.87
C ILE A 57 0.38 4.65 -2.38
N VAL A 58 -0.86 4.24 -2.62
CA VAL A 58 -2.06 5.00 -2.22
C VAL A 58 -3.08 4.06 -1.60
N PRO A 59 -3.72 4.41 -0.47
CA PRO A 59 -4.82 3.62 0.07
C PRO A 59 -6.06 3.67 -0.83
N LEU A 60 -6.70 2.50 -1.02
CA LEU A 60 -7.91 2.36 -1.84
C LEU A 60 -9.09 3.10 -1.20
N GLN A 61 -9.17 3.12 0.13
CA GLN A 61 -10.17 3.89 0.88
C GLN A 61 -9.53 5.13 1.53
N GLY A 62 -10.21 6.27 1.48
CA GLY A 62 -9.81 7.45 2.23
C GLY A 62 -10.22 7.32 3.69
N GLN A 63 -9.33 7.67 4.62
CA GLN A 63 -9.68 7.82 6.03
C GLN A 63 -10.37 9.19 6.21
N GLY A 64 -11.70 9.23 6.13
CA GLY A 64 -12.49 10.46 6.33
C GLY A 64 -12.38 11.50 5.20
N GLU A 65 -12.51 12.78 5.55
CA GLU A 65 -12.40 13.95 4.67
C GLU A 65 -10.97 14.19 4.12
N ASP A 66 -9.98 13.41 4.57
CA ASP A 66 -8.58 13.66 4.21
C ASP A 66 -8.25 13.07 2.84
N LYS A 67 -7.70 13.92 1.96
CA LYS A 67 -7.33 13.59 0.58
C LYS A 67 -6.38 12.38 0.60
N ARG A 68 -6.68 11.35 -0.22
CA ARG A 68 -5.81 10.17 -0.38
C ARG A 68 -4.36 10.60 -0.64
N ARG A 69 -3.48 10.42 0.35
CA ARG A 69 -2.08 10.83 0.25
C ARG A 69 -1.27 9.74 -0.45
N VAL A 70 -0.47 10.16 -1.43
CA VAL A 70 0.49 9.29 -2.12
C VAL A 70 1.75 9.18 -1.25
N ALA A 71 2.08 7.97 -0.83
CA ALA A 71 3.37 7.64 -0.24
C ALA A 71 4.35 7.21 -1.34
N HIS A 72 5.63 7.53 -1.18
CA HIS A 72 6.67 7.12 -2.11
C HIS A 72 7.58 6.06 -1.48
N LEU A 73 7.74 4.93 -2.17
CA LEU A 73 8.61 3.83 -1.76
C LEU A 73 9.82 3.77 -2.70
N GLY A 74 10.99 4.17 -2.20
CA GLY A 74 12.27 3.96 -2.89
C GLY A 74 12.70 2.50 -2.74
N CYS A 75 12.39 1.68 -3.74
CA CYS A 75 12.58 0.24 -3.68
C CYS A 75 13.86 -0.24 -4.37
N HIS A 76 14.23 0.40 -5.48
CA HIS A 76 15.30 -0.05 -6.36
C HIS A 76 16.25 1.09 -6.73
N SER A 77 17.45 0.75 -7.19
CA SER A 77 18.43 1.73 -7.69
C SER A 77 18.24 2.07 -9.16
N ASP A 78 17.36 1.34 -9.86
CA ASP A 78 17.05 1.50 -11.28
C ASP A 78 15.54 1.30 -11.50
N LEU A 79 15.08 1.43 -12.74
CA LEU A 79 13.67 1.35 -13.12
C LEU A 79 12.99 0.09 -12.58
N VAL A 80 11.81 0.26 -11.96
CA VAL A 80 10.95 -0.86 -11.59
C VAL A 80 10.25 -1.36 -12.85
N THR A 81 10.56 -2.59 -13.22
CA THR A 81 10.06 -3.23 -14.44
C THR A 81 8.78 -4.03 -14.22
N ASP A 82 8.50 -4.48 -13.00
CA ASP A 82 7.25 -5.18 -12.67
C ASP A 82 6.95 -5.05 -11.18
N LEU A 83 5.68 -5.15 -10.83
CA LEU A 83 5.22 -5.18 -9.45
C LEU A 83 3.95 -6.02 -9.33
N ASP A 84 3.78 -6.71 -8.21
CA ASP A 84 2.55 -7.45 -7.92
C ASP A 84 2.31 -7.60 -6.42
N PHE A 85 1.05 -7.48 -6.01
CA PHE A 85 0.66 -7.74 -4.62
C PHE A 85 0.51 -9.24 -4.38
N SER A 86 0.76 -9.67 -3.15
CA SER A 86 0.41 -11.02 -2.72
C SER A 86 -1.11 -11.20 -2.79
N PRO A 87 -1.61 -12.31 -3.37
CA PRO A 87 -3.05 -12.61 -3.33
C PRO A 87 -3.53 -13.03 -1.94
N PHE A 88 -2.62 -13.18 -0.97
CA PHE A 88 -2.91 -13.64 0.39
C PHE A 88 -2.64 -12.59 1.48
N ASP A 89 -1.93 -11.49 1.16
CA ASP A 89 -1.61 -10.41 2.10
C ASP A 89 -1.66 -9.06 1.38
N ASP A 90 -2.62 -8.23 1.77
CA ASP A 90 -2.88 -6.90 1.22
C ASP A 90 -1.70 -5.93 1.30
N PHE A 91 -0.78 -6.20 2.23
CA PHE A 91 0.36 -5.35 2.56
C PHE A 91 1.69 -5.95 2.11
N LEU A 92 1.68 -7.08 1.40
CA LEU A 92 2.88 -7.68 0.85
C LEU A 92 2.99 -7.41 -0.65
N LEU A 93 4.05 -6.73 -1.06
CA LEU A 93 4.31 -6.33 -2.45
C LEU A 93 5.63 -6.91 -2.94
N ALA A 94 5.62 -7.55 -4.11
CA ALA A 94 6.83 -7.95 -4.83
C ALA A 94 7.16 -6.93 -5.92
N THR A 95 8.44 -6.61 -6.08
CA THR A 95 8.95 -5.68 -7.10
C THR A 95 10.13 -6.29 -7.83
N GLY A 96 10.19 -6.15 -9.15
CA GLY A 96 11.32 -6.51 -9.99
C GLY A 96 11.86 -5.30 -10.75
N SER A 97 13.18 -5.20 -10.90
CA SER A 97 13.83 -4.02 -11.47
C SER A 97 14.94 -4.35 -12.47
N ALA A 98 15.26 -3.36 -13.30
CA ALA A 98 16.45 -3.32 -14.16
C ALA A 98 17.77 -3.35 -13.37
N ASP A 99 17.74 -3.09 -12.05
CA ASP A 99 18.88 -3.25 -11.15
C ASP A 99 19.29 -4.73 -10.92
N ARG A 100 18.61 -5.66 -11.59
CA ARG A 100 18.81 -7.11 -11.53
C ARG A 100 18.42 -7.73 -10.20
N THR A 101 17.55 -7.06 -9.43
CA THR A 101 17.03 -7.58 -8.17
C THR A 101 15.51 -7.72 -8.17
N VAL A 102 15.04 -8.66 -7.35
CA VAL A 102 13.64 -8.79 -6.94
C VAL A 102 13.58 -8.56 -5.45
N LYS A 103 12.64 -7.73 -4.99
CA LYS A 103 12.48 -7.39 -3.58
C LYS A 103 11.04 -7.61 -3.12
N LEU A 104 10.91 -7.96 -1.84
CA LEU A 104 9.63 -8.06 -1.15
C LEU A 104 9.52 -6.91 -0.15
N TRP A 105 8.34 -6.30 -0.12
CA TRP A 105 8.05 -5.14 0.70
C TRP A 105 6.83 -5.43 1.55
N ARG A 106 7.01 -5.28 2.87
CA ARG A 106 5.91 -5.17 3.81
C ARG A 106 5.51 -3.69 3.89
N LEU A 107 4.38 -3.34 3.31
CA LEU A 107 3.83 -1.99 3.38
C LEU A 107 3.16 -1.77 4.73
N PRO A 108 3.23 -0.56 5.30
CA PRO A 108 2.53 -0.28 6.55
C PRO A 108 1.02 -0.39 6.32
N GLY A 109 0.38 -1.27 7.10
CA GLY A 109 -1.07 -1.26 7.23
C GLY A 109 -1.57 -0.08 8.05
N PRO A 110 -2.89 0.13 8.12
CA PRO A 110 -3.49 1.09 9.04
C PRO A 110 -3.34 0.58 10.49
N GLY A 111 -2.11 0.64 11.02
CA GLY A 111 -1.83 0.44 12.43
C GLY A 111 -2.18 1.71 13.18
N GLN A 112 -3.28 1.70 13.91
CA GLN A 112 -3.62 2.79 14.81
C GLN A 112 -2.60 2.81 15.96
N ALA A 113 -1.68 3.77 15.91
CA ALA A 113 -0.72 4.02 16.98
C ALA A 113 -1.46 4.53 18.25
N HIS A 114 -0.84 5.39 19.05
CA HIS A 114 -1.52 5.99 20.19
C HIS A 114 -2.50 7.06 19.70
N GLU A 115 -3.74 7.08 20.23
CA GLU A 115 -4.77 8.05 19.79
C GLU A 115 -4.41 9.51 20.14
N ASN A 116 -3.48 9.70 21.08
CA ASN A 116 -3.05 11.02 21.54
C ASN A 116 -1.71 11.42 20.89
N SER A 117 -1.68 12.61 20.25
CA SER A 117 -0.53 13.19 19.53
C SER A 117 0.63 13.64 20.42
N ARG A 118 0.69 13.24 21.70
CA ARG A 118 1.81 13.59 22.59
C ARG A 118 2.98 12.62 22.41
N ASP A 119 4.13 13.12 22.85
CA ASP A 119 5.45 12.48 22.83
C ASP A 119 5.37 10.95 23.04
N SER A 120 5.60 10.21 21.97
CA SER A 120 5.66 8.75 22.00
C SER A 120 7.11 8.31 21.93
N ARG A 121 7.46 7.23 22.64
CA ARG A 121 8.80 6.63 22.60
C ARG A 121 8.72 5.24 22.01
N LEU A 122 9.72 4.89 21.20
CA LEU A 122 9.83 3.61 20.52
C LEU A 122 11.11 2.92 20.97
N ALA A 123 11.01 1.62 21.26
CA ALA A 123 12.15 0.78 21.60
C ALA A 123 12.09 -0.54 20.81
N TRP A 124 13.18 -0.86 20.12
CA TRP A 124 13.37 -2.16 19.49
C TRP A 124 13.68 -3.21 20.54
N MET A 125 12.95 -4.32 20.52
CA MET A 125 13.17 -5.43 21.44
C MET A 125 14.12 -6.43 20.78
N GLY A 126 15.40 -6.06 20.66
CA GLY A 126 16.36 -6.59 19.67
C GLY A 126 16.39 -8.10 19.37
N THR A 127 16.12 -9.00 20.32
CA THR A 127 16.14 -10.46 20.08
C THR A 127 14.88 -10.99 19.42
N TRP A 128 13.79 -10.23 19.44
CA TRP A 128 12.53 -10.57 18.84
C TRP A 128 12.22 -9.50 17.80
N GLU A 129 11.57 -9.84 16.69
CA GLU A 129 11.15 -8.88 15.67
C GLU A 129 9.97 -8.00 16.15
N HIS A 130 10.08 -7.48 17.37
CA HIS A 130 9.04 -6.78 18.09
C HIS A 130 9.49 -5.35 18.43
N LEU A 131 8.51 -4.45 18.42
CA LEU A 131 8.67 -3.05 18.75
C LEU A 131 7.76 -2.73 19.94
N VAL A 132 8.26 -1.99 20.92
CA VAL A 132 7.43 -1.45 22.00
C VAL A 132 7.24 0.03 21.75
N SER A 133 6.00 0.49 21.79
CA SER A 133 5.66 1.90 21.82
C SER A 133 5.03 2.28 23.16
N THR A 134 5.49 3.38 23.76
CA THR A 134 4.85 3.96 24.95
C THR A 134 4.24 5.30 24.57
N GLY A 135 2.97 5.50 24.93
CA GLY A 135 2.22 6.71 24.62
C GLY A 135 1.07 6.93 25.60
N PHE A 136 0.02 7.62 25.15
CA PHE A 136 -1.16 7.93 25.95
C PHE A 136 -2.45 7.57 25.21
N ASN A 137 -3.42 7.01 25.94
CA ASN A 137 -4.76 6.74 25.42
C ASN A 137 -5.64 8.02 25.39
N GLN A 138 -6.89 7.90 24.93
CA GLN A 138 -7.85 9.00 24.86
C GLN A 138 -8.10 9.66 26.24
N MET A 139 -8.05 8.88 27.31
CA MET A 139 -8.24 9.31 28.69
C MET A 139 -6.98 9.93 29.32
N ARG A 140 -5.91 10.12 28.53
CA ARG A 140 -4.58 10.61 28.97
C ARG A 140 -3.88 9.69 29.97
N GLU A 141 -4.23 8.42 29.98
CA GLU A 141 -3.50 7.41 30.74
C GLU A 141 -2.34 6.88 29.90
N ARG A 142 -1.25 6.50 30.57
CA ARG A 142 -0.09 5.91 29.87
C ARG A 142 -0.48 4.55 29.33
N GLU A 143 -0.25 4.35 28.04
CA GLU A 143 -0.43 3.05 27.40
C GLU A 143 0.88 2.58 26.78
N VAL A 144 1.07 1.27 26.81
CA VAL A 144 2.20 0.61 26.17
C VAL A 144 1.62 -0.37 25.17
N LYS A 145 2.08 -0.32 23.92
CA LYS A 145 1.67 -1.23 22.86
C LYS A 145 2.89 -2.05 22.41
N LEU A 146 2.73 -3.36 22.35
CA LEU A 146 3.72 -4.26 21.76
C LEU A 146 3.34 -4.58 20.31
N TRP A 147 4.28 -4.50 19.38
CA TRP A 147 4.04 -4.72 17.96
C TRP A 147 4.90 -5.87 17.46
N ASP A 148 4.35 -6.81 16.68
CA ASP A 148 5.14 -7.75 15.88
C ASP A 148 5.40 -7.10 14.51
N THR A 149 6.66 -6.93 14.12
CA THR A 149 6.99 -6.32 12.82
C THR A 149 6.63 -7.21 11.64
N ARG A 150 6.43 -8.52 11.87
CA ARG A 150 5.89 -9.47 10.90
C ARG A 150 4.37 -9.40 10.81
N PHE A 151 3.69 -8.66 11.70
CA PHE A 151 2.23 -8.40 11.70
C PHE A 151 1.90 -7.01 12.29
N PHE A 152 2.20 -5.95 11.53
CA PHE A 152 2.12 -4.56 12.03
C PHE A 152 0.70 -3.96 12.04
N SER A 153 -0.32 -4.75 11.72
CA SER A 153 -1.71 -4.29 11.63
C SER A 153 -2.36 -4.03 13.00
N SER A 154 -1.86 -4.64 14.08
CA SER A 154 -2.42 -4.52 15.43
C SER A 154 -1.36 -4.77 16.49
N ALA A 155 -1.49 -4.09 17.64
CA ALA A 155 -0.67 -4.38 18.81
C ALA A 155 -1.02 -5.76 19.39
N LEU A 156 -0.02 -6.50 19.87
CA LEU A 156 -0.14 -7.80 20.52
C LEU A 156 -0.72 -7.72 21.93
N ALA A 157 -0.45 -6.61 22.63
CA ALA A 157 -0.88 -6.32 23.99
C ALA A 157 -0.93 -4.81 24.20
#